data_AF-A0A8T3XH38-F1
#
_entry.id   AF-A0A8T3XH38-F1
#
_cell.length_a   1.000
_cell.length_b   1.000
_cell.length_c   1.000
_cell.angle_alpha   90.00
_cell.angle_beta   90.00
_cell.angle_gamma   90.00
#
_symmetry.space_group_name_H-M   'P 1'
#
loop_
_entity.id
_entity.type
_entity.pdbx_description
1 polymer ?
#
loop_
_entity_poly.entity_id
_entity_poly.type
_entity_poly.pdbx_seq_one_letter_code
_entity_poly.pdbx_strand_id
1 'polypeptide(L)'
;MNTFNLAKELEGLQTVDSIANSLNVDRRTAINYVWMLRKKGFAQTMYGKRKIRMYKISPLKVKRYGYDGLYEYLNQYSKIKIYAPYINRIYDHKPTPEEMIVRAVKTGDFRTILSSLALFNKVKNWVLLSQIAKKELVGRKIGALYDTTRTIIRVRRMDERTRKTLLQGKVEDKFIIKNARTKDFKGIEKIWNVFVPFNKADLEAYKE
;
A
#
# COMPACT_ATOMS: atom_id res chain seq x y z
N MET A 1 32.86 -2.85 -14.12
CA MET A 1 32.53 -4.14 -13.47
C MET A 1 31.03 -4.42 -13.62
N ASN A 2 30.62 -5.58 -14.17
CA ASN A 2 29.21 -5.95 -14.28
C ASN A 2 28.63 -6.28 -12.89
N THR A 3 27.45 -5.77 -12.56
CA THR A 3 26.75 -6.04 -11.28
C THR A 3 26.58 -7.51 -10.95
N PHE A 4 26.47 -8.38 -11.94
CA PHE A 4 26.39 -9.83 -11.71
C PHE A 4 27.73 -10.40 -11.23
N ASN A 5 28.85 -9.96 -11.84
CA ASN A 5 30.19 -10.40 -11.45
C ASN A 5 30.54 -9.89 -10.04
N LEU A 6 30.17 -8.64 -9.74
CA LEU A 6 30.28 -8.08 -8.39
C LEU A 6 29.47 -8.86 -7.35
N ALA A 7 28.26 -9.33 -7.70
CA ALA A 7 27.44 -10.14 -6.81
C ALA A 7 28.02 -11.55 -6.58
N LYS A 8 28.68 -12.13 -7.59
CA LYS A 8 29.39 -13.41 -7.46
C LYS A 8 30.62 -13.28 -6.57
N GLU A 9 31.42 -12.24 -6.78
CA GLU A 9 32.65 -12.02 -6.02
C GLU A 9 32.38 -11.73 -4.54
N LEU A 10 31.28 -11.05 -4.25
CA LEU A 10 30.86 -10.73 -2.89
C LEU A 10 29.84 -11.71 -2.31
N GLU A 11 29.66 -12.90 -2.90
CA GLU A 11 28.65 -13.87 -2.48
C GLU A 11 28.79 -14.23 -0.98
N GLY A 12 27.65 -14.32 -0.29
CA GLY A 12 27.60 -14.64 1.14
C GLY A 12 27.26 -13.44 2.03
N LEU A 13 27.65 -13.53 3.30
CA LEU A 13 27.34 -12.54 4.33
C LEU A 13 28.47 -11.52 4.43
N GLN A 14 28.18 -10.25 4.13
CA GLN A 14 29.18 -9.19 4.04
C GLN A 14 28.83 -7.99 4.92
N THR A 15 29.83 -7.25 5.36
CA THR A 15 29.69 -5.89 5.94
C THR A 15 30.20 -4.86 4.94
N VAL A 16 29.97 -3.57 5.18
CA VAL A 16 30.59 -2.54 4.33
C VAL A 16 32.11 -2.66 4.35
N ASP A 17 32.66 -2.93 5.53
CA ASP A 17 34.11 -2.97 5.74
C ASP A 17 34.72 -4.22 5.09
N SER A 18 34.03 -5.37 5.12
CA SER A 18 34.49 -6.56 4.37
C SER A 18 34.42 -6.36 2.86
N ILE A 19 33.41 -5.65 2.34
CA ILE A 19 33.31 -5.32 0.91
C ILE A 19 34.43 -4.37 0.48
N ALA A 20 34.70 -3.35 1.30
CA ALA A 20 35.79 -2.41 1.07
C ALA A 20 37.14 -3.14 0.97
N ASN A 21 37.39 -4.06 1.90
CA ASN A 21 38.63 -4.85 1.93
C ASN A 21 38.71 -5.83 0.75
N SER A 22 37.64 -6.58 0.45
CA SER A 22 37.62 -7.56 -0.65
C SER A 22 37.87 -6.92 -2.02
N LEU A 23 37.34 -5.72 -2.25
CA LEU A 23 37.47 -5.02 -3.54
C LEU A 23 38.62 -4.01 -3.56
N ASN A 24 39.34 -3.85 -2.45
CA ASN A 24 40.35 -2.82 -2.25
C ASN A 24 39.84 -1.41 -2.62
N VAL A 25 38.66 -1.05 -2.12
CA VAL A 25 38.02 0.25 -2.35
C VAL A 25 37.73 0.96 -1.04
N ASP A 26 37.54 2.27 -1.12
CA ASP A 26 37.13 3.04 0.04
C ASP A 26 35.72 2.65 0.53
N ARG A 27 35.44 2.99 1.78
CA ARG A 27 34.18 2.68 2.45
C ARG A 27 32.95 3.30 1.76
N ARG A 28 33.07 4.49 1.19
CA ARG A 28 31.98 5.19 0.48
C ARG A 28 31.63 4.45 -0.81
N THR A 29 32.64 3.99 -1.53
CA THR A 29 32.52 3.17 -2.73
C THR A 29 31.89 1.81 -2.41
N ALA A 30 32.29 1.17 -1.32
CA ALA A 30 31.64 -0.05 -0.82
C ALA A 30 30.14 0.17 -0.49
N ILE A 31 29.77 1.29 0.15
CA ILE A 31 28.36 1.65 0.40
C ILE A 31 27.58 1.79 -0.91
N ASN A 32 28.17 2.43 -1.92
CA ASN A 32 27.54 2.60 -3.23
C ASN A 32 27.31 1.25 -3.93
N TYR A 33 28.27 0.33 -3.85
CA TYR A 33 28.11 -1.03 -4.38
C TYR A 33 27.00 -1.81 -3.67
N VAL A 34 26.93 -1.73 -2.35
CA VAL A 34 25.82 -2.30 -1.58
C VAL A 34 24.48 -1.72 -2.03
N TRP A 35 24.37 -0.40 -2.15
CA TRP A 35 23.13 0.25 -2.60
C TRP A 35 22.72 -0.22 -3.99
N MET A 36 23.68 -0.31 -4.92
CA MET A 36 23.46 -0.80 -6.27
C MET A 36 23.01 -2.27 -6.30
N LEU A 37 23.68 -3.15 -5.55
CA LEU A 37 23.33 -4.57 -5.45
C LEU A 37 21.93 -4.76 -4.83
N ARG A 38 21.57 -3.98 -3.80
CA ARG A 38 20.23 -3.97 -3.22
C ARG A 38 19.17 -3.54 -4.23
N LYS A 39 19.42 -2.45 -4.95
CA LYS A 39 18.50 -1.94 -5.98
C LYS A 39 18.23 -2.98 -7.09
N LYS A 40 19.23 -3.79 -7.43
CA LYS A 40 19.12 -4.86 -8.43
C LYS A 40 18.66 -6.22 -7.88
N GLY A 41 18.40 -6.33 -6.58
CA GLY A 41 17.87 -7.54 -5.94
C GLY A 41 18.92 -8.62 -5.63
N PHE A 42 20.21 -8.27 -5.67
CA PHE A 42 21.32 -9.17 -5.33
C PHE A 42 21.72 -9.10 -3.85
N ALA A 43 21.25 -8.12 -3.08
CA ALA A 43 21.62 -7.97 -1.68
C ALA A 43 20.40 -7.72 -0.78
N GLN A 44 20.35 -8.40 0.36
CA GLN A 44 19.38 -8.19 1.44
C GLN A 44 20.07 -7.69 2.70
N THR A 45 19.46 -6.72 3.39
CA THR A 45 19.99 -6.22 4.66
C THR A 45 19.57 -7.12 5.81
N MET A 46 20.54 -7.53 6.61
CA MET A 46 20.38 -8.30 7.84
C MET A 46 21.08 -7.57 9.00
N TYR A 47 20.77 -7.99 10.21
CA TYR A 47 21.45 -7.51 11.41
C TYR A 47 22.10 -8.68 12.13
N GLY A 48 23.36 -8.53 12.48
CA GLY A 48 24.12 -9.53 13.24
C GLY A 48 23.88 -9.43 14.72
N LYS A 49 24.55 -10.31 15.49
CA LYS A 49 24.67 -10.13 16.93
C LYS A 49 25.24 -8.73 17.19
N ARG A 50 24.67 -7.99 18.15
CA ARG A 50 24.98 -6.58 18.46
C ARG A 50 24.53 -5.53 17.43
N LYS A 51 23.48 -5.80 16.63
CA LYS A 51 22.87 -4.85 15.67
C LYS A 51 23.82 -4.33 14.57
N ILE A 52 24.91 -5.04 14.31
CA ILE A 52 25.82 -4.72 13.20
C ILE A 52 25.09 -4.97 11.89
N ARG A 53 25.10 -3.98 10.98
CA ARG A 53 24.43 -4.09 9.69
C ARG A 53 25.25 -4.98 8.76
N MET A 54 24.62 -6.04 8.27
CA MET A 54 25.21 -7.01 7.34
C MET A 54 24.36 -7.10 6.07
N TYR A 55 24.95 -7.61 5.00
CA TYR A 55 24.36 -7.75 3.69
C TYR A 55 24.54 -9.18 3.22
N LYS A 56 23.43 -9.91 3.08
CA LYS A 56 23.44 -11.21 2.41
C LYS A 56 23.41 -10.94 0.91
N ILE A 57 24.54 -11.13 0.25
CA ILE A 57 24.72 -10.96 -1.19
C ILE A 57 24.59 -12.34 -1.84
N SER A 58 23.76 -12.41 -2.89
CA SER A 58 23.49 -13.62 -3.65
C SER A 58 23.52 -13.28 -5.15
N PRO A 59 24.34 -13.97 -5.97
CA PRO A 59 24.35 -13.77 -7.42
C PRO A 59 23.05 -14.25 -8.07
N LEU A 60 22.32 -15.15 -7.40
CA LEU A 60 20.93 -15.45 -7.71
C LEU A 60 20.08 -14.29 -7.17
N LYS A 61 19.50 -13.49 -8.07
CA LYS A 61 18.50 -12.48 -7.68
C LYS A 61 17.46 -13.18 -6.82
N VAL A 62 17.19 -12.65 -5.63
CA VAL A 62 16.00 -13.07 -4.88
C VAL A 62 14.83 -12.79 -5.81
N LYS A 63 14.23 -13.84 -6.35
CA LYS A 63 13.12 -13.71 -7.29
C LYS A 63 12.00 -12.98 -6.54
N ARG A 64 11.84 -11.68 -6.81
CA ARG A 64 10.64 -10.95 -6.40
C ARG A 64 9.53 -11.45 -7.30
N TYR A 65 8.87 -12.47 -6.81
CA TYR A 65 7.67 -13.02 -7.40
C TYR A 65 6.52 -12.06 -7.08
N GLY A 66 6.05 -11.35 -8.11
CA GLY A 66 4.92 -10.43 -8.02
C GLY A 66 5.21 -9.09 -7.33
N TYR A 67 4.18 -8.25 -7.28
CA TYR A 67 4.15 -6.95 -6.63
C TYR A 67 3.66 -7.07 -5.18
N ASP A 68 3.79 -5.99 -4.41
CA ASP A 68 3.30 -5.90 -3.03
C ASP A 68 1.80 -6.19 -2.95
N GLY A 69 1.41 -6.99 -1.94
CA GLY A 69 0.03 -7.32 -1.64
C GLY A 69 -0.74 -6.16 -1.01
N LEU A 70 -2.01 -6.41 -0.68
CA LEU A 70 -2.90 -5.39 -0.12
C LEU A 70 -2.30 -4.73 1.13
N TYR A 71 -1.86 -5.53 2.11
CA TYR A 71 -1.40 -5.02 3.40
C TYR A 71 -0.09 -4.25 3.27
N GLU A 72 0.86 -4.76 2.50
CA GLU A 72 2.13 -4.08 2.22
C GLU A 72 1.91 -2.76 1.48
N TYR A 73 1.01 -2.76 0.50
CA TYR A 73 0.65 -1.57 -0.25
C TYR A 73 0.01 -0.51 0.65
N LEU A 74 -0.94 -0.90 1.50
CA LEU A 74 -1.59 0.01 2.45
C LEU A 74 -0.57 0.59 3.44
N ASN A 75 0.30 -0.25 3.99
CA ASN A 75 1.35 0.15 4.91
C ASN A 75 2.37 1.11 4.27
N GLN A 76 2.52 1.11 2.94
CA GLN A 76 3.39 2.06 2.25
C GLN A 76 2.82 3.50 2.27
N TYR A 77 1.51 3.67 2.14
CA TYR A 77 0.89 4.98 1.92
C TYR A 77 0.10 5.52 3.12
N SER A 78 -0.32 4.65 4.04
CA SER A 78 -1.12 5.05 5.20
C SER A 78 -0.26 5.33 6.43
N LYS A 79 -0.66 6.32 7.24
CA LYS A 79 -0.13 6.54 8.59
C LYS A 79 -0.56 5.41 9.53
N ILE A 80 -1.75 4.86 9.32
CA ILE A 80 -2.31 3.75 10.07
C ILE A 80 -1.71 2.44 9.55
N LYS A 81 -0.86 1.82 10.37
CA LYS A 81 -0.24 0.54 10.03
C LYS A 81 -1.12 -0.62 10.42
N ILE A 82 -1.19 -1.62 9.54
CA ILE A 82 -1.95 -2.83 9.73
C ILE A 82 -1.02 -4.03 9.76
N TYR A 83 -1.33 -4.99 10.63
CA TYR A 83 -0.65 -6.28 10.66
C TYR A 83 -0.99 -7.04 9.38
N ALA A 84 0.03 -7.58 8.71
CA ALA A 84 -0.15 -8.45 7.55
C ALA A 84 -0.17 -9.90 8.03
N PRO A 85 -1.35 -10.56 8.13
CA PRO A 85 -1.44 -11.93 8.64
C PRO A 85 -0.74 -12.97 7.74
N TYR A 86 -0.54 -12.64 6.47
CA TYR A 86 0.15 -13.44 5.49
C TYR A 86 0.78 -12.55 4.43
N ILE A 87 1.84 -13.05 3.79
CA ILE A 87 2.49 -12.37 2.66
C ILE A 87 1.71 -12.74 1.40
N ASN A 88 0.98 -11.78 0.83
CA ASN A 88 0.32 -11.95 -0.47
C ASN A 88 1.11 -11.17 -1.54
N ARG A 89 1.24 -11.76 -2.73
CA ARG A 89 1.89 -11.13 -3.87
C ARG A 89 0.92 -11.06 -5.03
N ILE A 90 0.86 -9.90 -5.68
CA ILE A 90 0.02 -9.71 -6.86
C ILE A 90 0.86 -10.06 -8.08
N TYR A 91 0.40 -11.03 -8.83
CA TYR A 91 1.02 -11.44 -10.08
C TYR A 91 0.37 -10.71 -11.27
N ASP A 92 1.03 -10.75 -12.42
CA ASP A 92 0.54 -10.28 -13.72
C ASP A 92 0.50 -8.77 -13.95
N HIS A 93 0.20 -7.96 -12.94
CA HIS A 93 0.19 -6.49 -13.10
C HIS A 93 0.56 -5.73 -11.82
N LYS A 94 0.95 -4.47 -12.02
CA LYS A 94 1.29 -3.56 -10.92
C LYS A 94 0.01 -3.05 -10.24
N PRO A 95 -0.13 -3.18 -8.90
CA PRO A 95 -1.30 -2.72 -8.19
C PRO A 95 -1.45 -1.20 -8.25
N THR A 96 -2.68 -0.76 -8.49
CA THR A 96 -3.08 0.65 -8.53
C THR A 96 -3.79 1.06 -7.23
N PRO A 97 -3.73 2.34 -6.81
CA PRO A 97 -4.50 2.81 -5.67
C PRO A 97 -6.00 2.50 -5.79
N GLU A 98 -6.54 2.64 -7.00
CA GLU A 98 -7.93 2.39 -7.32
C GLU A 98 -8.35 0.94 -7.03
N GLU A 99 -7.53 -0.04 -7.44
CA GLU A 99 -7.77 -1.45 -7.13
C GLU A 99 -7.65 -1.75 -5.64
N MET A 100 -6.63 -1.19 -4.98
CA MET A 100 -6.35 -1.48 -3.57
C MET A 100 -7.45 -0.94 -2.64
N ILE A 101 -8.03 0.22 -2.95
CA ILE A 101 -9.20 0.75 -2.23
C ILE A 101 -10.37 -0.24 -2.32
N VAL A 102 -10.69 -0.72 -3.52
CA VAL A 102 -11.81 -1.66 -3.70
C VAL A 102 -11.54 -2.98 -2.97
N ARG A 103 -10.32 -3.52 -3.08
CA ARG A 103 -9.92 -4.73 -2.34
C ARG A 103 -10.02 -4.54 -0.83
N ALA A 104 -9.61 -3.39 -0.30
CA ALA A 104 -9.73 -3.07 1.12
C ALA A 104 -11.20 -3.10 1.57
N VAL A 105 -12.11 -2.47 0.83
CA VAL A 105 -13.55 -2.50 1.15
C VAL A 105 -14.13 -3.90 1.13
N LYS A 106 -13.71 -4.74 0.19
CA LYS A 106 -14.16 -6.14 0.10
C LYS A 106 -13.71 -7.01 1.28
N THR A 107 -12.67 -6.63 2.02
CA THR A 107 -12.28 -7.36 3.24
C THR A 107 -13.32 -7.28 4.34
N GLY A 108 -14.12 -6.20 4.39
CA GLY A 108 -15.01 -5.92 5.51
C GLY A 108 -14.29 -5.65 6.85
N ASP A 109 -12.96 -5.56 6.85
CA ASP A 109 -12.17 -5.33 8.06
C ASP A 109 -12.02 -3.83 8.36
N PHE A 110 -12.28 -3.45 9.61
CA PHE A 110 -12.28 -2.05 10.03
C PHE A 110 -10.94 -1.36 9.80
N ARG A 111 -9.85 -1.97 10.29
CA ARG A 111 -8.51 -1.35 10.21
C ARG A 111 -8.01 -1.29 8.77
N THR A 112 -8.29 -2.31 7.97
CA THR A 112 -7.90 -2.37 6.56
C THR A 112 -8.60 -1.27 5.76
N ILE A 113 -9.92 -1.11 5.95
CA ILE A 113 -10.68 -0.05 5.28
C ILE A 113 -10.23 1.32 5.77
N LEU A 114 -10.04 1.51 7.08
CA LEU A 114 -9.56 2.76 7.66
C LEU A 114 -8.18 3.15 7.12
N SER A 115 -7.24 2.19 7.02
CA SER A 115 -5.90 2.40 6.45
C SER A 115 -5.98 2.76 4.96
N SER A 116 -6.93 2.19 4.22
CA SER A 116 -7.13 2.48 2.79
C SER A 116 -7.58 3.91 2.47
N LEU A 117 -8.12 4.66 3.43
CA LEU A 117 -8.55 6.04 3.20
C LEU A 117 -7.41 6.93 2.69
N ALA A 118 -6.18 6.68 3.15
CA ALA A 118 -4.99 7.39 2.67
C ALA A 118 -4.81 7.27 1.14
N LEU A 119 -5.22 6.16 0.53
CA LEU A 119 -5.05 5.92 -0.90
C LEU A 119 -5.92 6.83 -1.77
N PHE A 120 -7.01 7.38 -1.25
CA PHE A 120 -7.83 8.32 -2.03
C PHE A 120 -7.01 9.52 -2.51
N ASN A 121 -6.03 10.00 -1.73
CA ASN A 121 -5.16 11.09 -2.15
C ASN A 121 -4.18 10.71 -3.28
N LYS A 122 -4.06 9.41 -3.59
CA LYS A 122 -3.24 8.85 -4.69
C LYS A 122 -4.06 8.46 -5.91
N VAL A 123 -5.39 8.53 -5.85
CA VAL A 123 -6.27 8.21 -6.99
C VAL A 123 -6.00 9.19 -8.13
N LYS A 124 -5.61 8.63 -9.28
CA LYS A 124 -5.34 9.39 -10.51
C LYS A 124 -6.47 9.22 -11.52
N ASN A 125 -7.13 8.06 -11.52
CA ASN A 125 -8.14 7.69 -12.49
C ASN A 125 -9.46 7.31 -11.79
N TRP A 126 -10.33 8.31 -11.62
CA TRP A 126 -11.66 8.14 -11.04
C TRP A 126 -12.56 7.18 -11.84
N VAL A 127 -12.42 7.19 -13.17
CA VAL A 127 -13.19 6.31 -14.06
C VAL A 127 -12.82 4.84 -13.80
N LEU A 128 -11.53 4.53 -13.68
CA LEU A 128 -11.06 3.19 -13.35
C LEU A 128 -11.61 2.73 -11.99
N LEU A 129 -11.49 3.59 -10.96
CA LEU A 129 -12.04 3.28 -9.64
C LEU A 129 -13.54 2.96 -9.71
N SER A 130 -14.32 3.75 -10.45
CA SER A 130 -15.75 3.51 -10.58
C SER A 130 -16.08 2.24 -11.38
N GLN A 131 -15.29 1.89 -12.39
CA GLN A 131 -15.48 0.64 -13.13
C GLN A 131 -15.24 -0.58 -12.24
N ILE A 132 -14.14 -0.58 -11.49
CA ILE A 132 -13.81 -1.66 -10.55
C ILE A 132 -14.86 -1.73 -9.44
N ALA A 133 -15.24 -0.60 -8.85
CA ALA A 133 -16.24 -0.54 -7.79
C ALA A 133 -17.63 -1.01 -8.26
N LYS A 134 -18.00 -0.75 -9.51
CA LYS A 134 -19.24 -1.25 -10.11
C LYS A 134 -19.18 -2.77 -10.31
N LYS A 135 -18.06 -3.29 -10.82
CA LYS A 135 -17.84 -4.73 -11.00
C LYS A 135 -17.94 -5.49 -9.68
N GLU A 136 -17.38 -4.92 -8.61
CA GLU A 136 -17.35 -5.52 -7.28
C GLU A 136 -18.57 -5.19 -6.41
N LEU A 137 -19.57 -4.48 -6.95
CA LEU A 137 -20.81 -4.09 -6.27
C LEU A 137 -20.60 -3.27 -4.99
N VAL A 138 -19.54 -2.46 -4.96
CA VAL A 138 -19.18 -1.57 -3.83
C VAL A 138 -19.27 -0.08 -4.18
N GLY A 139 -19.88 0.28 -5.31
CA GLY A 139 -19.91 1.65 -5.84
C GLY A 139 -20.29 2.72 -4.81
N ARG A 140 -21.45 2.57 -4.14
CA ARG A 140 -21.89 3.55 -3.12
C ARG A 140 -21.01 3.56 -1.88
N LYS A 141 -20.43 2.41 -1.50
CA LYS A 141 -19.48 2.31 -0.38
C LYS A 141 -18.22 3.14 -0.68
N ILE A 142 -17.68 3.03 -1.90
CA ILE A 142 -16.54 3.85 -2.35
C ILE A 142 -16.86 5.34 -2.31
N GLY A 143 -18.04 5.73 -2.80
CA GLY A 143 -18.49 7.13 -2.76
C GLY A 143 -18.57 7.69 -1.35
N ALA A 144 -19.18 6.94 -0.42
CA ALA A 144 -19.28 7.32 0.98
C ALA A 144 -17.91 7.46 1.65
N LEU A 145 -16.99 6.53 1.38
CA LEU A 145 -15.62 6.59 1.90
C LEU A 145 -14.82 7.76 1.33
N TYR A 146 -14.98 8.08 0.04
CA TYR A 146 -14.36 9.24 -0.58
C TYR A 146 -14.81 10.54 0.10
N ASP A 147 -16.12 10.75 0.27
CA ASP A 147 -16.64 11.96 0.90
C ASP A 147 -16.23 12.03 2.38
N THR A 148 -16.19 10.88 3.07
CA THR A 148 -15.70 10.79 4.46
C THR A 148 -14.22 11.18 4.53
N THR A 149 -13.40 10.65 3.63
CA THR A 149 -11.97 10.94 3.55
C THR A 149 -11.70 12.41 3.26
N ARG A 150 -12.53 13.05 2.43
CA ARG A 150 -12.38 14.48 2.11
C ARG A 150 -12.59 15.42 3.28
N THR A 151 -13.23 14.97 4.36
CA THR A 151 -13.35 15.76 5.58
C THR A 151 -12.01 15.95 6.30
N ILE A 152 -11.01 15.12 5.99
CA ILE A 152 -9.78 15.02 6.76
C ILE A 152 -8.50 15.07 5.92
N ILE A 153 -8.50 14.42 4.76
CA ILE A 153 -7.36 14.34 3.85
C ILE A 153 -7.69 15.14 2.58
N ARG A 154 -6.71 15.89 2.09
CA ARG A 154 -6.81 16.55 0.78
C ARG A 154 -6.81 15.49 -0.32
N VAL A 155 -7.97 15.28 -0.92
CA VAL A 155 -8.18 14.36 -2.05
C VAL A 155 -8.53 15.16 -3.30
N ARG A 156 -8.03 14.73 -4.47
CA ARG A 156 -8.42 15.30 -5.77
C ARG A 156 -9.93 15.19 -5.93
N ARG A 157 -10.58 16.23 -6.44
CA ARG A 157 -12.03 16.19 -6.70
C ARG A 157 -12.36 15.08 -7.72
N MET A 158 -13.28 14.20 -7.35
CA MET A 158 -13.94 13.24 -8.24
C MET A 158 -14.86 13.99 -9.21
N ASP A 159 -14.84 13.59 -10.49
CA ASP A 159 -15.70 14.18 -11.50
C ASP A 159 -17.17 13.76 -11.32
N GLU A 160 -18.08 14.62 -11.80
CA GLU A 160 -19.52 14.45 -11.56
C GLU A 160 -20.08 13.22 -12.28
N ARG A 161 -19.51 12.83 -13.43
CA ARG A 161 -19.94 11.65 -14.18
C ARG A 161 -19.63 10.37 -13.40
N THR A 162 -18.42 10.26 -12.86
CA THR A 162 -18.02 9.17 -11.96
C THR A 162 -18.92 9.16 -10.73
N ARG A 163 -19.16 10.31 -10.09
CA ARG A 163 -20.04 10.41 -8.92
C ARG A 163 -21.44 9.86 -9.18
N LYS A 164 -22.07 10.28 -10.29
CA LYS A 164 -23.39 9.77 -10.71
C LYS A 164 -23.37 8.27 -10.96
N THR A 165 -22.30 7.76 -11.58
CA THR A 165 -22.12 6.33 -11.85
C THR A 165 -22.06 5.53 -10.55
N LEU A 166 -21.32 6.01 -9.54
CA LEU A 166 -21.24 5.36 -8.23
C LEU A 166 -22.59 5.38 -7.49
N LEU A 167 -23.34 6.49 -7.56
CA LEU A 167 -24.68 6.61 -6.96
C LEU A 167 -25.69 5.64 -7.59
N GLN A 168 -25.59 5.40 -8.89
CA GLN A 168 -26.42 4.41 -9.61
C GLN A 168 -26.01 2.96 -9.35
N GLY A 169 -24.89 2.72 -8.65
CA GLY A 169 -24.44 1.38 -8.30
C GLY A 169 -25.48 0.61 -7.48
N LYS A 170 -25.64 -0.68 -7.77
CA LYS A 170 -26.42 -1.60 -6.95
C LYS A 170 -25.80 -1.68 -5.55
N VAL A 171 -26.64 -1.69 -4.53
CA VAL A 171 -26.23 -1.83 -3.13
C VAL A 171 -26.77 -3.16 -2.62
N GLU A 172 -25.91 -4.15 -2.46
CA GLU A 172 -26.29 -5.41 -1.82
C GLU A 172 -26.49 -5.22 -0.30
N ASP A 173 -25.58 -4.45 0.32
CA ASP A 173 -25.61 -4.15 1.74
C ASP A 173 -25.39 -2.64 1.95
N LYS A 174 -26.28 -2.03 2.72
CA LYS A 174 -26.15 -0.62 3.14
C LYS A 174 -24.99 -0.43 4.10
N PHE A 175 -24.41 -1.47 4.68
CA PHE A 175 -23.26 -1.35 5.56
C PHE A 175 -21.94 -1.48 4.79
N ILE A 176 -20.98 -0.59 5.06
CA ILE A 176 -19.59 -0.81 4.62
C ILE A 176 -18.99 -2.00 5.38
N ILE A 177 -19.21 -2.04 6.69
CA ILE A 177 -18.87 -3.14 7.59
C ILE A 177 -20.16 -3.55 8.28
N LYS A 178 -20.52 -4.83 8.20
CA LYS A 178 -21.79 -5.35 8.70
C LYS A 178 -22.02 -4.91 10.14
N ASN A 179 -23.21 -4.36 10.42
CA ASN A 179 -23.66 -3.86 11.73
C ASN A 179 -22.85 -2.70 12.32
N ALA A 180 -21.87 -2.14 11.62
CA ALA A 180 -21.12 -0.96 12.07
C ALA A 180 -21.76 0.32 11.51
N ARG A 181 -22.17 1.23 12.41
CA ARG A 181 -22.72 2.54 12.05
C ARG A 181 -22.32 3.59 13.07
N THR A 182 -22.29 4.84 12.63
CA THR A 182 -21.88 5.97 13.46
C THR A 182 -22.86 7.12 13.33
N LYS A 183 -22.77 8.12 14.21
CA LYS A 183 -23.64 9.31 14.16
C LYS A 183 -22.99 10.48 13.42
N ASP A 184 -21.69 10.41 13.15
CA ASP A 184 -20.87 11.56 12.75
C ASP A 184 -21.03 11.94 11.27
N PHE A 185 -21.41 10.98 10.42
CA PHE A 185 -21.42 11.16 8.97
C PHE A 185 -22.81 11.05 8.34
N LYS A 186 -23.89 11.30 9.09
CA LYS A 186 -25.30 11.19 8.62
C LYS A 186 -25.58 11.88 7.29
N GLY A 187 -24.97 13.03 7.02
CA GLY A 187 -25.12 13.74 5.75
C GLY A 187 -24.58 12.94 4.56
N ILE A 188 -23.40 12.34 4.73
CA ILE A 188 -22.77 11.45 3.74
C ILE A 188 -23.59 10.17 3.59
N GLU A 189 -23.99 9.57 4.71
CA GLU A 189 -24.80 8.35 4.72
C GLU A 189 -26.12 8.53 3.96
N LYS A 190 -26.77 9.70 4.11
CA LYS A 190 -28.01 10.03 3.38
C LYS A 190 -27.79 10.14 1.87
N ILE A 191 -26.69 10.75 1.43
CA ILE A 191 -26.36 10.92 0.01
C ILE A 191 -26.12 9.56 -0.64
N TRP A 192 -25.31 8.71 0.01
CA TRP A 192 -24.88 7.44 -0.56
C TRP A 192 -25.79 6.27 -0.20
N ASN A 193 -26.75 6.44 0.72
CA ASN A 193 -27.59 5.38 1.29
C ASN A 193 -26.76 4.20 1.80
N VAL A 194 -25.66 4.51 2.49
CA VAL A 194 -24.68 3.57 3.05
C VAL A 194 -24.22 4.07 4.41
N PHE A 195 -24.14 3.18 5.41
CA PHE A 195 -23.65 3.47 6.75
C PHE A 195 -22.12 3.49 6.81
N VAL A 196 -21.57 4.55 7.40
CA VAL A 196 -20.13 4.75 7.54
C VAL A 196 -19.69 4.24 8.91
N PRO A 197 -18.69 3.34 8.98
CA PRO A 197 -18.32 2.68 10.23
C PRO A 197 -17.38 3.50 11.11
N PHE A 198 -16.92 4.66 10.65
CA PHE A 198 -15.91 5.49 11.32
C PHE A 198 -16.56 6.65 12.08
N ASN A 199 -16.03 6.96 13.26
CA ASN A 199 -16.28 8.22 13.95
C ASN A 199 -15.20 9.25 13.57
N LYS A 200 -15.41 10.52 13.91
CA LYS A 200 -14.42 11.58 13.67
C LYS A 200 -13.09 11.29 14.35
N ALA A 201 -13.11 10.74 15.56
CA ALA A 201 -11.91 10.37 16.30
C ALA A 201 -11.03 9.35 15.55
N ASP A 202 -11.64 8.38 14.86
CA ASP A 202 -10.89 7.39 14.06
C ASP A 202 -10.10 8.05 12.91
N LEU A 203 -10.62 9.17 12.40
CA LEU A 203 -9.99 9.91 11.31
C LEU A 203 -8.89 10.86 11.79
N GLU A 204 -8.84 11.20 13.08
CA GLU A 204 -7.83 12.13 13.62
C GLU A 204 -6.40 11.59 13.48
N ALA A 205 -6.24 10.27 13.43
CA ALA A 205 -4.98 9.60 13.11
C ALA A 205 -4.36 10.03 11.76
N TYR A 206 -5.09 10.76 10.91
CA TYR A 206 -4.59 11.34 9.67
C TYR A 206 -4.20 12.82 9.74
N LYS A 207 -4.63 13.56 10.79
CA LYS A 207 -4.32 14.99 10.97
C LYS A 207 -2.87 15.24 11.39
N GLU A 208 -2.31 14.36 12.21
CA GLU A 208 -0.90 14.38 12.67
C GLU A 208 0.03 13.82 11.60
#